data_AF-A0A2N2HGZ5-F1
#
_entry.id   AF-A0A2N2HGZ5-F1
#
_cell.length_a   1.000
_cell.length_b   1.000
_cell.length_c   1.000
_cell.angle_alpha   90.00
_cell.angle_beta   90.00
_cell.angle_gamma   90.00
#
_symmetry.space_group_name_H-M   'P 1'
#
loop_
_entity.id
_entity.type
_entity.pdbx_description
1 polymer ?
#
loop_
_entity_poly.entity_id
_entity_poly.type
_entity_poly.pdbx_seq_one_letter_code
_entity_poly.pdbx_strand_id
1 'polypeptide(L)'
;MEVGWRAVALGLMVGLWATAAAAVAGEEPSSADVKEARVRYDRAIQLYRQRAYESALVEFQKAYELAPSYRIDYNIAQVYQELGDPAGAMRSLHRHLQDGGDQLTGTKRKRAEQELAGLRTKVAELVIRTNLEGAEVTVNEVVLGTTPLSDQVWVNPGRQRVQVTYP
;
A
#
# COMPACT_ATOMS: atom_id res chain seq x y z
N MET A 1 -60.31 21.86 -42.64
CA MET A 1 -60.49 22.38 -41.27
C MET A 1 -60.77 21.18 -40.39
N GLU A 2 -60.26 21.23 -39.15
CA GLU A 2 -60.30 20.20 -38.08
C GLU A 2 -59.13 19.21 -38.04
N VAL A 3 -58.55 19.13 -36.84
CA VAL A 3 -57.26 18.58 -36.40
C VAL A 3 -57.46 17.16 -35.82
N GLY A 4 -56.41 16.33 -35.80
CA GLY A 4 -56.45 15.09 -35.00
C GLY A 4 -55.11 14.37 -34.87
N TRP A 5 -54.28 14.80 -33.92
CA TRP A 5 -53.10 14.05 -33.45
C TRP A 5 -53.52 12.90 -32.53
N ARG A 6 -52.98 11.69 -32.76
CA ARG A 6 -52.74 10.68 -31.72
C ARG A 6 -51.49 9.86 -32.07
N ALA A 7 -50.37 10.20 -31.45
CA ALA A 7 -49.19 9.35 -31.40
C ALA A 7 -49.46 8.18 -30.43
N VAL A 8 -49.29 6.95 -30.92
CA VAL A 8 -49.33 5.74 -30.08
C VAL A 8 -47.92 5.48 -29.57
N ALA A 9 -47.78 5.53 -28.25
CA ALA A 9 -46.61 5.06 -27.53
C ALA A 9 -46.62 3.52 -27.49
N LEU A 10 -45.49 2.87 -27.75
CA LEU A 10 -45.23 1.53 -27.26
C LEU A 10 -43.74 1.44 -26.89
N GLY A 11 -43.48 1.41 -25.59
CA GLY A 11 -42.16 1.21 -25.03
C GLY A 11 -41.71 -0.23 -25.12
N LEU A 12 -40.39 -0.43 -25.13
CA LEU A 12 -39.77 -1.68 -24.72
C LEU A 12 -38.48 -1.32 -23.98
N MET A 13 -38.49 -1.61 -22.68
CA MET A 13 -37.44 -1.36 -21.71
C MET A 13 -36.14 -2.08 -22.09
N VAL A 14 -35.07 -1.31 -22.27
CA VAL A 14 -33.71 -1.83 -22.18
C VAL A 14 -33.40 -2.02 -20.69
N GLY A 15 -33.38 -3.27 -20.25
CA GLY A 15 -32.94 -3.64 -18.90
C GLY A 15 -31.45 -3.34 -18.74
N LEU A 16 -31.14 -2.17 -18.20
CA LEU A 16 -29.79 -1.76 -17.86
C LEU A 16 -29.38 -2.48 -16.56
N TRP A 17 -28.70 -3.62 -16.68
CA TRP A 17 -27.97 -4.21 -15.56
C TRP A 17 -26.72 -3.36 -15.29
N ALA A 18 -26.91 -2.27 -14.54
CA ALA A 18 -25.80 -1.55 -13.96
C ALA A 18 -25.38 -2.28 -12.68
N THR A 19 -24.39 -3.17 -12.78
CA THR A 19 -23.63 -3.59 -11.61
C THR A 19 -22.91 -2.36 -11.07
N ALA A 20 -23.45 -1.77 -10.02
CA ALA A 20 -22.77 -0.75 -9.25
C ALA A 20 -21.53 -1.40 -8.61
N ALA A 21 -20.37 -1.19 -9.22
CA ALA A 21 -19.10 -1.38 -8.54
C ALA A 21 -19.07 -0.35 -7.41
N ALA A 22 -19.36 -0.80 -6.18
CA ALA A 22 -19.14 0.00 -4.99
C ALA A 22 -17.63 0.22 -4.88
N ALA A 23 -17.18 1.39 -5.33
CA ALA A 23 -15.87 1.88 -4.99
C ALA A 23 -15.81 1.92 -3.46
N VAL A 24 -14.96 1.08 -2.87
CA VAL A 24 -14.60 1.18 -1.45
C VAL A 24 -13.82 2.48 -1.32
N ALA A 25 -14.55 3.58 -1.13
CA ALA A 25 -13.97 4.86 -0.78
C ALA A 25 -13.37 4.69 0.62
N GLY A 26 -12.04 4.65 0.70
CA GLY A 26 -11.35 4.69 2.00
C GLY A 26 -11.78 5.97 2.72
N GLU A 27 -12.24 5.83 3.95
CA GLU A 27 -12.64 6.95 4.79
C GLU A 27 -11.41 7.84 5.04
N GLU A 28 -11.52 9.15 4.81
CA GLU A 28 -10.40 10.05 5.09
C GLU A 28 -10.10 10.02 6.60
N PRO A 29 -8.81 10.03 7.01
CA PRO A 29 -8.43 9.98 8.41
C PRO A 29 -9.14 11.07 9.23
N SER A 30 -9.75 10.68 10.35
CA SER A 30 -10.42 11.65 11.22
C SER A 30 -9.41 12.58 11.88
N SER A 31 -9.87 13.73 12.37
CA SER A 31 -8.98 14.64 13.14
C SER A 31 -8.42 14.00 14.41
N ALA A 32 -9.10 12.97 14.96
CA ALA A 32 -8.60 12.19 16.08
C ALA A 32 -7.49 11.23 15.63
N ASP A 33 -7.67 10.54 14.49
CA ASP A 33 -6.67 9.63 13.93
C ASP A 33 -5.38 10.37 13.58
N VAL A 34 -5.49 11.56 12.96
CA VAL A 34 -4.31 12.39 12.64
C VAL A 34 -3.55 12.80 13.91
N LYS A 35 -4.26 13.13 15.00
CA LYS A 35 -3.63 13.47 16.28
C LYS A 35 -2.94 12.26 16.90
N GLU A 36 -3.61 11.11 16.94
CA GLU A 36 -3.02 9.88 17.47
C GLU A 36 -1.83 9.42 16.63
N ALA A 37 -1.94 9.45 15.29
CA ALA A 37 -0.85 9.15 14.37
C ALA A 37 0.38 10.02 14.65
N ARG A 38 0.19 11.30 14.98
CA ARG A 38 1.28 12.20 15.37
C ARG A 38 1.96 11.76 16.66
N VAL A 39 1.18 11.40 17.68
CA VAL A 39 1.71 10.88 18.96
C VAL A 39 2.51 9.60 18.73
N ARG A 40 1.97 8.66 17.95
CA ARG A 40 2.62 7.41 17.55
C ARG A 40 3.93 7.67 16.81
N TYR A 41 3.91 8.56 15.83
CA TYR A 41 5.09 8.97 15.06
C TYR A 41 6.19 9.56 15.97
N ASP A 42 5.83 10.49 16.86
CA ASP A 42 6.81 11.13 17.74
C ASP A 42 7.42 10.10 18.72
N ARG A 43 6.62 9.14 19.20
CA ARG A 43 7.12 8.00 19.99
C ARG A 43 8.05 7.10 19.18
N ALA A 44 7.71 6.79 17.93
CA ALA A 44 8.54 5.98 17.05
C ALA A 44 9.91 6.63 16.82
N ILE A 45 9.96 7.96 16.65
CA ILE A 45 11.21 8.73 16.54
C ILE A 45 12.06 8.62 17.82
N GLN A 46 11.45 8.68 19.00
CA GLN A 46 12.16 8.50 20.27
C GLN A 46 12.75 7.09 20.39
N LEU A 47 11.96 6.06 20.07
CA LEU A 47 12.40 4.67 20.09
C LEU A 47 13.53 4.41 19.09
N TYR A 48 13.42 4.96 17.88
CA TYR A 48 14.47 4.88 16.87
C TYR A 48 15.78 5.49 17.36
N ARG A 49 15.73 6.67 18.00
CA ARG A 49 16.93 7.32 18.59
C ARG A 49 17.55 6.49 19.72
N GLN A 50 16.74 5.71 20.42
CA GLN A 50 17.17 4.76 21.46
C GLN A 50 17.65 3.42 20.87
N ARG A 51 17.65 3.27 19.54
CA ARG A 51 17.95 2.02 18.81
C ARG A 51 17.00 0.86 19.15
N ALA A 52 15.82 1.17 19.68
CA ALA A 52 14.75 0.20 19.90
C ALA A 52 13.95 0.02 18.61
N TYR A 53 14.59 -0.54 17.58
CA TYR A 53 14.09 -0.52 16.21
C TYR A 53 12.82 -1.32 15.99
N GLU A 54 12.67 -2.49 16.62
CA GLU A 54 11.45 -3.29 16.54
C GLU A 54 10.25 -2.54 17.14
N SER A 55 10.47 -1.88 18.28
CA SER A 55 9.43 -1.05 18.91
C SER A 55 9.11 0.20 18.08
N ALA A 56 10.14 0.82 17.49
CA ALA A 56 9.96 1.95 16.59
C ALA A 56 9.13 1.57 15.35
N LEU A 57 9.41 0.39 14.77
CA LEU A 57 8.67 -0.12 13.62
C LEU A 57 7.18 -0.26 13.94
N VAL A 58 6.83 -0.84 15.08
CA VAL A 58 5.44 -0.99 15.52
C VAL A 58 4.74 0.35 15.64
N GLU A 59 5.39 1.36 16.24
CA GLU A 59 4.77 2.68 16.40
C GLU A 59 4.66 3.45 15.07
N PHE A 60 5.63 3.30 14.15
CA PHE A 60 5.50 3.85 12.80
C PHE A 60 4.40 3.18 11.99
N GLN A 61 4.25 1.84 12.09
CA GLN A 61 3.19 1.10 11.41
C GLN A 61 1.80 1.56 11.90
N LYS A 62 1.62 1.68 13.21
CA LYS A 62 0.37 2.24 13.78
C LYS A 62 0.11 3.67 13.34
N ALA A 63 1.16 4.51 13.28
CA ALA A 63 1.02 5.87 12.76
C ALA A 63 0.57 5.86 11.28
N TYR A 64 1.12 4.95 10.48
CA TYR A 64 0.75 4.79 9.08
C TYR A 64 -0.68 4.27 8.90
N GLU A 65 -1.10 3.29 9.70
CA GLU A 65 -2.47 2.75 9.67
C GLU A 65 -3.52 3.83 9.97
N LEU A 66 -3.23 4.72 10.93
CA LEU A 66 -4.13 5.81 11.33
C LEU A 66 -4.15 6.97 10.33
N ALA A 67 -2.99 7.35 9.81
CA ALA A 67 -2.86 8.44 8.85
C ALA A 67 -1.75 8.13 7.84
N PRO A 68 -2.07 7.44 6.73
CA PRO A 68 -1.10 7.05 5.72
C PRO A 68 -0.35 8.26 5.15
N SER A 69 0.97 8.16 5.04
CA SER A 69 1.80 9.21 4.46
C SER A 69 3.11 8.64 3.92
N TYR A 70 3.45 9.02 2.68
CA TYR A 70 4.73 8.68 2.07
C TYR A 70 5.93 9.05 2.96
N ARG A 71 5.81 10.09 3.81
CA ARG A 71 6.90 10.49 4.73
C ARG A 71 7.12 9.48 5.85
N ILE A 72 6.06 8.80 6.31
CA ILE A 72 6.17 7.75 7.32
C ILE A 72 6.85 6.53 6.70
N ASP A 73 6.54 6.20 5.45
CA ASP A 73 7.17 5.09 4.72
C ASP A 73 8.67 5.19 4.60
N TYR A 74 9.21 6.41 4.40
CA TYR A 74 10.66 6.60 4.40
C TYR A 74 11.27 6.20 5.75
N ASN A 75 10.65 6.61 6.86
CA ASN A 75 11.14 6.25 8.19
C ASN A 75 11.01 4.74 8.46
N ILE A 76 9.90 4.12 8.06
CA ILE A 76 9.72 2.66 8.12
C ILE A 76 10.85 1.96 7.32
N ALA A 77 11.19 2.47 6.13
CA ALA A 77 12.29 1.93 5.34
C ALA A 77 13.63 2.02 6.08
N GLN A 78 13.94 3.16 6.73
CA GLN A 78 15.15 3.30 7.54
C GLN A 78 15.16 2.31 8.71
N VAL A 79 14.03 2.11 9.39
CA VAL A 79 13.93 1.14 10.50
C VAL A 79 14.20 -0.28 10.02
N TYR A 80 13.62 -0.68 8.88
CA TYR A 80 13.92 -1.99 8.30
C TYR A 80 15.39 -2.16 7.91
N GLN A 81 16.06 -1.10 7.45
CA GLN A 81 17.50 -1.17 7.18
C GLN A 81 18.31 -1.42 8.46
N GLU A 82 17.96 -0.74 9.57
CA GLU A 82 18.59 -0.96 10.87
C GLU A 82 18.33 -2.37 11.43
N LEU A 83 17.15 -2.94 11.14
CA LEU A 83 16.79 -4.31 11.48
C LEU A 83 17.42 -5.36 10.57
N GLY A 84 18.13 -4.96 9.51
CA GLY A 84 18.72 -5.89 8.55
C GLY A 84 17.68 -6.61 7.68
N ASP A 85 16.51 -6.01 7.46
CA ASP A 85 15.44 -6.51 6.59
C ASP A 85 15.39 -5.71 5.26
N PRO A 86 16.22 -6.06 4.26
CA PRO A 86 16.26 -5.32 3.01
C PRO A 86 14.95 -5.42 2.21
N ALA A 87 14.19 -6.52 2.34
CA ALA A 87 12.90 -6.66 1.67
C ALA A 87 11.83 -5.73 2.26
N GLY A 88 11.75 -5.64 3.59
CA GLY A 88 10.89 -4.66 4.27
C GLY A 88 11.25 -3.22 3.91
N ALA A 89 12.55 -2.92 3.89
CA ALA A 89 13.05 -1.61 3.48
C ALA A 89 12.67 -1.29 2.03
N MET A 90 12.83 -2.26 1.13
CA MET A 90 12.55 -2.08 -0.30
C MET A 90 11.06 -1.83 -0.56
N ARG A 91 10.16 -2.59 0.07
CA ARG A 91 8.71 -2.36 -0.03
C ARG A 91 8.31 -0.96 0.45
N SER A 92 8.83 -0.56 1.60
CA SER A 92 8.49 0.73 2.21
C SER A 92 9.04 1.90 1.38
N LEU A 93 10.27 1.79 0.87
CA LEU A 93 10.88 2.82 0.04
C LEU A 93 10.26 2.91 -1.36
N HIS A 94 9.81 1.79 -1.92
CA HIS A 94 9.04 1.78 -3.15
C HIS A 94 7.72 2.55 -2.99
N ARG A 95 6.98 2.27 -1.92
CA ARG A 95 5.75 3.01 -1.57
C ARG A 95 6.02 4.49 -1.34
N HIS A 96 7.10 4.83 -0.63
CA HIS A 96 7.54 6.22 -0.46
C HIS A 96 7.72 6.97 -1.80
N LEU A 97 8.33 6.33 -2.79
CA LEU A 97 8.56 6.91 -4.11
C LEU A 97 7.29 6.99 -4.96
N GLN A 98 6.43 5.98 -4.87
CA GLN A 98 5.14 5.92 -5.57
C GLN A 98 4.18 6.98 -5.01
N ASP A 99 3.87 6.92 -3.72
CA ASP A 99 2.91 7.79 -3.05
C ASP A 99 3.42 9.23 -2.93
N GLY A 100 4.75 9.40 -2.87
CA GLY A 100 5.37 10.72 -2.85
C GLY A 100 5.22 11.50 -4.15
N GLY A 101 5.08 10.81 -5.29
CA GLY A 101 4.80 11.41 -6.60
C GLY A 101 5.55 12.73 -6.86
N ASP A 102 4.82 13.73 -7.34
CA ASP A 102 5.37 15.07 -7.62
C ASP A 102 5.73 15.88 -6.35
N GLN A 103 5.31 15.44 -5.17
CA GLN A 103 5.66 16.09 -3.90
C GLN A 103 7.07 15.71 -3.43
N LEU A 104 7.59 14.58 -3.91
CA LEU A 104 8.93 14.09 -3.61
C LEU A 104 9.87 14.45 -4.77
N THR A 105 10.66 15.52 -4.61
CA THR A 105 11.48 16.07 -5.70
C THR A 105 12.95 16.23 -5.32
N GLY A 106 13.77 16.54 -6.34
CA GLY A 106 15.17 16.92 -6.18
C GLY A 106 15.99 15.87 -5.44
N THR A 107 16.76 16.32 -4.45
CA THR A 107 17.69 15.48 -3.71
C THR A 107 16.99 14.37 -2.91
N LYS A 108 15.77 14.60 -2.42
CA LYS A 108 15.05 13.60 -1.61
C LYS A 108 14.67 12.38 -2.46
N ARG A 109 14.09 12.62 -3.65
CA ARG A 109 13.79 11.57 -4.63
C ARG A 109 15.04 10.80 -5.03
N LYS A 110 16.10 11.53 -5.45
CA LYS A 110 17.37 10.91 -5.87
C LYS A 110 17.97 10.02 -4.79
N ARG A 111 17.94 10.46 -3.53
CA ARG A 111 18.43 9.68 -2.40
C ARG A 111 17.62 8.39 -2.22
N ALA A 112 16.29 8.48 -2.22
CA ALA A 112 15.43 7.30 -2.11
C ALA A 112 15.64 6.33 -3.28
N GLU A 113 15.81 6.82 -4.51
CA GLU A 113 16.11 5.98 -5.68
C GLU A 113 17.47 5.27 -5.56
N GLN A 114 18.49 5.96 -5.03
CA GLN A 114 19.81 5.38 -4.76
C GLN A 114 19.76 4.29 -3.68
N GLU A 115 19.06 4.56 -2.57
CA GLU A 115 18.83 3.59 -1.50
C GLU A 115 18.08 2.36 -2.04
N LEU A 116 17.07 2.55 -2.89
CA LEU A 116 16.32 1.47 -3.54
C LEU A 116 17.22 0.62 -4.45
N ALA A 117 18.07 1.26 -5.27
CA ALA A 117 19.03 0.55 -6.12
C ALA A 117 20.02 -0.28 -5.30
N GLY A 118 20.47 0.24 -4.16
CA GLY A 118 21.31 -0.52 -3.22
C GLY A 118 20.60 -1.76 -2.65
N LEU A 119 19.32 -1.61 -2.29
CA LEU A 119 18.51 -2.71 -1.73
C LEU A 119 18.20 -3.82 -2.74
N ARG A 120 18.03 -3.49 -4.03
CA ARG A 120 17.78 -4.48 -5.10
C ARG A 120 18.81 -5.61 -5.14
N THR A 121 20.06 -5.31 -4.82
CA THR A 121 21.14 -6.31 -4.80
C THR A 121 21.09 -7.26 -3.59
N LYS A 122 20.20 -7.00 -2.63
CA LYS A 122 20.09 -7.71 -1.35
C LYS A 122 18.78 -8.49 -1.20
N VAL A 123 17.92 -8.49 -2.22
CA VAL A 123 16.62 -9.16 -2.20
C VAL A 123 16.47 -10.07 -3.42
N ALA A 124 15.55 -11.03 -3.32
CA ALA A 124 15.06 -11.77 -4.47
C ALA A 124 13.71 -11.17 -4.93
N GLU A 125 13.48 -11.19 -6.24
CA GLU A 125 12.24 -10.74 -6.87
C GLU A 125 11.38 -11.96 -7.22
N LEU A 126 10.14 -11.98 -6.72
CA LEU A 126 9.19 -13.06 -6.93
C LEU A 126 7.99 -12.57 -7.72
N VAL A 127 7.60 -13.35 -8.73
CA VAL A 127 6.37 -13.16 -9.48
C VAL A 127 5.42 -14.29 -9.08
N ILE A 128 4.32 -13.94 -8.44
CA ILE A 128 3.31 -14.90 -7.98
C ILE A 128 2.13 -14.83 -8.94
N ARG A 129 1.82 -15.95 -9.59
CA ARG A 129 0.68 -16.08 -10.50
C ARG A 129 -0.28 -17.13 -9.96
N THR A 130 -1.56 -16.80 -9.98
CA THR A 130 -2.64 -17.69 -9.58
C THR A 130 -3.82 -17.48 -10.52
N ASN A 131 -4.70 -18.48 -10.60
CA ASN A 131 -5.99 -18.41 -11.28
C ASN A 131 -7.12 -17.94 -10.34
N LEU A 132 -6.82 -17.61 -9.08
CA LEU A 132 -7.76 -17.09 -8.09
C LEU A 132 -7.61 -15.59 -7.97
N GLU A 133 -8.71 -14.85 -8.12
CA GLU A 133 -8.76 -13.40 -7.87
C GLU A 133 -9.19 -13.15 -6.42
N GLY A 134 -8.61 -12.15 -5.75
CA GLY A 134 -8.93 -11.80 -4.37
C GLY A 134 -8.30 -12.69 -3.31
N ALA A 135 -7.34 -13.56 -3.64
CA ALA A 135 -6.65 -14.38 -2.64
C ALA A 135 -5.56 -13.58 -1.92
N GLU A 136 -5.49 -13.64 -0.60
CA GLU A 136 -4.44 -12.99 0.18
C GLU A 136 -3.10 -13.71 -0.01
N VAL A 137 -2.04 -12.94 -0.27
CA VAL A 137 -0.67 -13.45 -0.39
C VAL A 137 0.15 -12.98 0.80
N THR A 138 0.78 -13.94 1.49
CA THR A 138 1.73 -13.65 2.56
C THR A 138 3.11 -14.26 2.28
N VAL A 139 4.15 -13.59 2.75
CA VAL A 139 5.51 -14.14 2.85
C VAL A 139 5.99 -14.03 4.29
N ASN A 140 6.30 -15.17 4.89
CA ASN A 140 6.64 -15.26 6.32
C ASN A 140 5.66 -14.48 7.20
N GLU A 141 4.35 -14.66 6.97
CA GLU A 141 3.25 -14.02 7.71
C GLU A 141 3.07 -12.51 7.43
N VAL A 142 3.95 -11.89 6.63
CA VAL A 142 3.76 -10.51 6.17
C VAL A 142 2.82 -10.51 4.97
N VAL A 143 1.69 -9.83 5.07
CA VAL A 143 0.73 -9.62 3.97
C VAL A 143 1.36 -8.72 2.91
N LEU A 144 1.33 -9.19 1.66
CA LEU A 144 1.88 -8.49 0.50
C LEU A 144 0.81 -7.88 -0.39
N GLY A 145 -0.43 -8.33 -0.25
CA GLY A 145 -1.58 -7.88 -1.03
C GLY A 145 -2.49 -9.04 -1.42
N THR A 146 -3.43 -8.76 -2.32
CA THR A 146 -4.38 -9.74 -2.85
C THR A 146 -4.15 -9.97 -4.35
N THR A 147 -4.40 -11.20 -4.81
CA THR A 147 -4.19 -11.57 -6.21
C THR A 147 -5.25 -10.97 -7.13
N PRO A 148 -4.92 -10.66 -8.41
CA PRO A 148 -3.57 -10.64 -8.97
C PRO A 148 -2.73 -9.49 -8.37
N LEU A 149 -1.47 -9.79 -8.02
CA LEU A 149 -0.54 -8.76 -7.60
C LEU A 149 -0.12 -7.94 -8.84
N SER A 150 -0.24 -6.62 -8.76
CA SER A 150 0.11 -5.69 -9.84
C SER A 150 1.62 -5.61 -10.08
N ASP A 151 2.40 -5.81 -9.02
CA ASP A 151 3.86 -5.71 -9.02
C ASP A 151 4.51 -7.00 -8.51
N GLN A 152 5.80 -7.13 -8.83
CA GLN A 152 6.69 -8.12 -8.24
C GLN A 152 6.81 -7.95 -6.72
N VAL A 153 7.02 -9.06 -6.02
CA VAL A 153 7.26 -9.09 -4.58
C VAL A 153 8.75 -9.18 -4.31
N TRP A 154 9.25 -8.44 -3.32
CA TRP A 154 10.62 -8.58 -2.82
C TRP A 154 10.65 -9.38 -1.52
N VAL A 155 11.57 -10.34 -1.45
CA VAL A 155 11.80 -11.18 -0.27
C VAL A 155 13.29 -11.23 0.07
N ASN A 156 13.59 -11.48 1.34
CA ASN A 156 14.97 -11.67 1.76
C ASN A 156 15.53 -12.99 1.20
N PRO A 157 16.84 -13.09 0.93
CA PRO A 157 17.47 -14.35 0.58
C PRO A 157 17.26 -15.43 1.62
N GLY A 158 17.36 -16.69 1.20
CA GLY A 158 17.16 -17.85 2.07
C GLY A 158 15.76 -18.44 1.99
N ARG A 159 15.40 -19.25 2.99
CA ARG A 159 14.12 -19.97 3.01
C ARG A 159 12.98 -19.00 3.32
N GLN A 160 12.07 -18.85 2.37
CA GLN A 160 10.86 -18.04 2.49
C GLN A 160 9.63 -18.96 2.44
N ARG A 161 8.62 -18.69 3.26
CA ARG A 161 7.31 -19.36 3.17
C ARG A 161 6.34 -18.42 2.46
N VAL A 162 5.93 -18.79 1.26
CA VAL A 162 4.85 -18.12 0.52
C VAL A 162 3.55 -18.87 0.83
N GLN A 163 2.51 -18.15 1.22
CA GLN A 163 1.16 -18.71 1.40
C GLN A 163 0.16 -17.86 0.62
N VAL A 164 -0.77 -18.54 -0.05
CA VAL A 164 -1.89 -17.93 -0.77
C VAL A 164 -3.17 -18.49 -0.16
N THR A 165 -4.00 -17.63 0.41
CA THR A 165 -5.23 -18.01 1.10
C THR A 165 -6.43 -17.39 0.39
N TYR A 166 -7.38 -18.21 -0.02
CA TYR A 166 -8.65 -17.76 -0.58
C TYR A 166 -9.76 -18.09 0.43
N PRO A 167 -10.66 -17.13 0.75
CA PRO A 167 -11.72 -17.32 1.74
C PRO A 167 -12.80 -18.32 1.31
#